data_AF-A0A942RL22-F1
#
_entry.id   AF-A0A942RL22-F1
#
_cell.length_a   1.000
_cell.length_b   1.000
_cell.length_c   1.000
_cell.angle_alpha   90.00
_cell.angle_beta   90.00
_cell.angle_gamma   90.00
#
_symmetry.space_group_name_H-M   'P 1'
#
loop_
_entity.id
_entity.type
_entity.pdbx_description
1 polymer ?
#
loop_
_entity_poly.entity_id
_entity_poly.type
_entity_poly.pdbx_seq_one_letter_code
_entity_poly.pdbx_strand_id
1 'polypeptide(L)'
;MGTGFFEAGNFYPDYIMWIAEGDKQYITFIDPKGIRMLEKNINNPKINFYKTIKDLEARLQPTCAEKQIVLNSFIISGTPAADACVSYNVKKQEFESRNVLFLEDEDCVEKMMSKLL
;
A
#
# COMPACT_ATOMS: atom_id res chain seq x y z
N MET A 1 17.53 -5.65 -16.06
CA MET A 1 16.23 -6.28 -16.41
C MET A 1 15.41 -6.33 -15.12
N GLY A 2 14.36 -5.52 -15.01
CA GLY A 2 13.60 -5.28 -13.77
C GLY A 2 12.10 -5.56 -13.93
N THR A 3 11.75 -6.50 -14.79
CA THR A 3 10.37 -6.74 -15.23
C THR A 3 9.55 -7.60 -14.25
N GLY A 4 10.18 -8.36 -13.36
CA GLY A 4 9.47 -9.29 -12.47
C GLY A 4 8.84 -8.68 -11.21
N PHE A 5 9.11 -7.40 -10.87
CA PHE A 5 8.66 -6.79 -9.60
C PHE A 5 7.23 -6.22 -9.69
N PHE A 6 6.78 -5.79 -10.87
CA PHE A 6 5.54 -5.02 -11.06
C PHE A 6 4.44 -5.72 -11.87
N GLU A 7 4.71 -6.92 -12.43
CA GLU A 7 3.75 -7.66 -13.25
C GLU A 7 2.54 -8.20 -12.46
N ALA A 8 2.57 -8.20 -11.13
CA ALA A 8 1.50 -8.79 -10.31
C ALA A 8 0.24 -7.89 -10.11
N GLY A 9 0.15 -6.71 -10.74
CA GLY A 9 -1.07 -5.90 -10.59
C GLY A 9 -1.12 -4.51 -11.21
N ASN A 10 -0.20 -4.15 -12.13
CA ASN A 10 -0.12 -2.78 -12.69
C ASN A 10 -0.02 -1.68 -11.61
N PHE A 11 0.57 -2.00 -10.46
CA PHE A 11 0.78 -1.04 -9.38
C PHE A 11 2.11 -0.33 -9.59
N TYR A 12 2.09 0.96 -9.93
CA TYR A 12 3.28 1.78 -10.12
C TYR A 12 3.25 2.89 -9.05
N PRO A 13 3.97 2.73 -7.93
CA PRO A 13 4.01 3.73 -6.88
C PRO A 13 4.86 4.92 -7.29
N ASP A 14 4.45 6.10 -6.85
CA ASP A 14 5.22 7.33 -7.07
C ASP A 14 6.41 7.44 -6.11
N TYR A 15 6.31 6.87 -4.90
CA TYR A 15 7.33 6.98 -3.87
C TYR A 15 7.68 5.62 -3.26
N ILE A 16 8.94 5.49 -2.85
CA ILE A 16 9.43 4.36 -2.05
C ILE A 16 10.07 4.95 -0.79
N MET A 17 9.57 4.55 0.38
CA MET A 17 10.17 4.87 1.67
C MET A 17 10.92 3.65 2.19
N TRP A 18 12.19 3.84 2.54
CA TRP A 18 13.05 2.79 3.08
C TRP A 18 13.52 3.15 4.49
N ILE A 19 13.15 2.33 5.47
CA ILE A 19 13.60 2.44 6.86
C ILE A 19 14.46 1.22 7.19
N ALA A 20 15.68 1.47 7.65
CA ALA A 20 16.60 0.44 8.14
C ALA A 20 16.66 0.52 9.68
N GLU A 21 16.22 -0.54 10.36
CA GLU A 21 16.17 -0.62 11.81
C GLU A 21 16.73 -1.97 12.28
N GLY A 22 17.94 -1.98 12.83
CA GLY A 22 18.62 -3.21 13.22
C GLY A 22 18.77 -4.19 12.06
N ASP A 23 18.23 -5.39 12.22
CA ASP A 23 18.17 -6.45 11.21
C ASP A 23 16.96 -6.33 10.27
N LYS A 24 16.06 -5.36 10.48
CA LYS A 24 14.87 -5.15 9.66
C LYS A 24 15.07 -4.09 8.59
N GLN A 25 14.48 -4.33 7.43
CA GLN A 25 14.43 -3.42 6.29
C GLN A 25 12.98 -3.26 5.87
N TYR A 26 12.39 -2.11 6.19
CA TYR A 26 11.04 -1.77 5.79
C TYR A 26 11.08 -1.03 4.47
N ILE A 27 10.57 -1.65 3.40
CA ILE A 27 10.46 -1.05 2.08
C ILE A 27 8.98 -0.81 1.81
N THR A 28 8.56 0.45 1.85
CA THR A 28 7.17 0.86 1.77
C THR A 28 6.92 1.59 0.47
N PHE A 29 6.07 1.02 -0.38
CA PHE A 29 5.65 1.61 -1.64
C PHE A 29 4.41 2.48 -1.42
N ILE A 30 4.49 3.74 -1.80
CA ILE A 30 3.46 4.74 -1.52
C ILE A 30 2.99 5.32 -2.86
N ASP A 31 1.68 5.25 -3.11
CA ASP A 31 1.09 5.66 -4.38
C ASP A 31 -0.06 6.66 -4.14
N PRO A 32 0.26 7.97 -4.06
CA PRO A 32 -0.71 9.04 -3.88
C PRO A 32 -1.62 9.19 -5.10
N LYS A 33 -2.93 8.95 -4.96
CA LYS A 33 -3.86 9.08 -6.10
C LYS A 33 -5.31 9.34 -5.71
N GLY A 34 -6.08 9.91 -6.63
CA GLY A 34 -7.52 9.84 -6.58
C GLY A 34 -8.01 8.42 -6.89
N ILE A 35 -8.87 7.86 -6.03
CA ILE A 35 -9.46 6.52 -6.24
C ILE A 35 -10.84 6.56 -6.92
N ARG A 36 -11.37 7.74 -7.27
CA ARG A 36 -12.71 7.85 -7.90
C ARG A 36 -12.77 7.21 -9.30
N MET A 37 -11.65 7.24 -10.03
CA MET A 37 -11.56 6.74 -11.41
C MET A 37 -11.08 5.30 -11.52
N LEU A 38 -10.67 4.67 -10.41
CA LEU A 38 -10.45 3.23 -10.42
C LEU A 38 -11.81 2.55 -10.63
N GLU A 39 -11.78 1.32 -11.14
CA GLU A 39 -12.97 0.47 -11.16
C GLU A 39 -13.55 0.46 -9.75
N LYS A 40 -14.81 0.87 -9.60
CA LYS A 40 -15.52 1.09 -8.32
C LYS A 40 -15.79 -0.23 -7.59
N ASN A 41 -14.72 -0.95 -7.30
CA ASN A 41 -14.67 -2.28 -6.76
C ASN A 41 -13.55 -2.30 -5.73
N ILE A 42 -13.90 -2.54 -4.47
CA ILE A 42 -12.94 -2.58 -3.37
C ILE A 42 -11.90 -3.72 -3.54
N ASN A 43 -12.21 -4.71 -4.39
CA ASN A 43 -11.33 -5.82 -4.74
C ASN A 43 -10.49 -5.55 -5.99
N ASN A 44 -10.44 -4.30 -6.48
CA ASN A 44 -9.57 -3.91 -7.58
C ASN A 44 -8.11 -4.33 -7.28
N PRO A 45 -7.35 -4.87 -8.27
CA PRO A 45 -5.97 -5.32 -8.06
C PRO A 45 -5.06 -4.27 -7.44
N LYS A 46 -5.25 -2.99 -7.76
CA LYS A 46 -4.48 -1.87 -7.21
C LYS A 46 -4.74 -1.69 -5.72
N ILE A 47 -5.99 -1.81 -5.28
CA ILE A 47 -6.36 -1.75 -3.86
C ILE A 47 -5.87 -3.00 -3.14
N ASN A 48 -5.99 -4.19 -3.75
CA ASN A 48 -5.56 -5.45 -3.16
C ASN A 48 -4.04 -5.68 -3.15
N PHE A 49 -3.25 -4.77 -3.73
CA PHE A 49 -1.80 -4.93 -3.82
C PHE A 49 -1.10 -5.04 -2.45
N TYR A 50 -1.69 -4.51 -1.36
CA TYR A 50 -1.19 -4.70 0.00
C TYR A 50 -1.12 -6.17 0.44
N LYS A 51 -1.93 -7.05 -0.16
CA LYS A 51 -1.85 -8.50 0.04
C LYS A 51 -0.80 -9.11 -0.87
N THR A 52 -0.88 -8.82 -2.17
CA THR A 52 0.03 -9.38 -3.19
C THR A 52 1.50 -9.08 -2.87
N ILE A 53 1.79 -7.91 -2.29
CA ILE A 53 3.16 -7.55 -1.92
C ILE A 53 3.74 -8.44 -0.81
N LYS A 54 2.91 -9.11 0.00
CA LYS A 54 3.39 -10.07 1.01
C LYS A 54 3.83 -11.39 0.39
N ASP A 55 3.25 -11.80 -0.73
CA ASP A 55 3.78 -12.93 -1.49
C ASP A 55 5.16 -12.62 -2.07
N LEU A 56 5.38 -11.35 -2.48
CA LEU A 56 6.69 -10.87 -2.93
C LEU A 56 7.69 -10.80 -1.76
N GLU A 57 7.27 -10.32 -0.58
CA GLU A 57 8.08 -10.33 0.64
C GLU A 57 8.60 -11.73 0.94
N ALA A 58 7.72 -12.72 0.97
CA ALA A 58 8.07 -14.13 1.22
C ALA A 58 9.04 -14.69 0.17
N ARG A 59 8.89 -14.29 -1.11
CA ARG A 59 9.79 -14.71 -2.20
C ARG A 59 11.17 -14.04 -2.13
N LEU A 60 11.25 -12.80 -1.63
CA LEU A 60 12.49 -12.05 -1.53
C LEU A 60 13.29 -12.40 -0.28
N GLN A 61 12.62 -12.76 0.82
CA GLN A 61 13.28 -13.05 2.10
C GLN A 61 14.46 -14.05 2.00
N PRO A 62 14.39 -15.15 1.22
CA PRO A 62 15.52 -16.07 1.07
C PRO A 62 16.74 -15.48 0.37
N THR A 63 16.59 -14.37 -0.36
CA THR A 63 17.69 -13.71 -1.09
C THR A 63 18.52 -12.78 -0.20
N CYS A 64 18.01 -12.45 1.00
CA CYS A 64 18.69 -11.63 1.99
C CYS A 64 18.63 -12.32 3.35
N ALA A 65 19.51 -13.30 3.56
CA ALA A 65 19.52 -14.11 4.79
C ALA A 65 19.93 -13.35 6.06
N GLU A 66 20.62 -12.22 5.90
CA GLU A 66 21.16 -11.43 7.01
C GLU A 66 20.16 -10.40 7.57
N LYS A 67 19.07 -10.12 6.84
CA LYS A 67 18.11 -9.08 7.22
C LYS A 67 16.67 -9.53 6.96
N GLN A 68 15.77 -9.19 7.88
CA GLN A 68 14.34 -9.35 7.67
C GLN A 68 13.83 -8.24 6.74
N ILE A 69 13.28 -8.62 5.59
CA ILE A 69 12.65 -7.70 4.64
C ILE A 69 11.17 -7.61 4.98
N VAL A 70 10.65 -6.40 5.15
CA VAL A 70 9.23 -6.12 5.30
C VAL A 70 8.81 -5.22 4.15
N LEU A 71 7.93 -5.72 3.27
CA LEU A 71 7.37 -4.96 2.17
C LEU A 71 5.97 -4.46 2.52
N ASN A 72 5.73 -3.17 2.37
CA ASN A 72 4.41 -2.60 2.58
C ASN A 72 3.98 -1.82 1.34
N SER A 73 2.67 -1.71 1.12
CA SER A 73 2.13 -0.81 0.12
C SER A 73 0.94 -0.04 0.66
N PHE A 74 0.87 1.23 0.28
CA PHE A 74 -0.17 2.16 0.66
C PHE A 74 -0.67 2.95 -0.54
N ILE A 75 -1.98 3.17 -0.57
CA ILE A 75 -2.59 4.20 -1.39
C ILE A 75 -2.91 5.37 -0.47
N ILE A 76 -2.34 6.54 -0.75
CA ILE A 76 -2.70 7.77 -0.07
C ILE A 76 -3.71 8.50 -0.96
N SER A 77 -4.99 8.43 -0.59
CA SER A 77 -6.04 8.94 -1.45
C SER A 77 -6.25 10.43 -1.30
N GLY A 78 -6.18 11.14 -2.43
CA GLY A 78 -6.66 12.53 -2.54
C GLY A 78 -8.18 12.64 -2.75
N THR A 79 -8.90 11.52 -2.85
CA THR A 79 -10.36 11.51 -2.87
C THR A 79 -10.90 11.66 -1.45
N PRO A 80 -11.86 12.55 -1.17
CA PRO A 80 -12.51 12.59 0.14
C PRO A 80 -13.13 11.25 0.51
N ALA A 81 -12.98 10.83 1.77
CA ALA A 81 -13.42 9.53 2.25
C ALA A 81 -14.93 9.34 2.09
N ALA A 82 -15.72 10.39 2.31
CA ALA A 82 -17.17 10.36 2.11
C ALA A 82 -17.54 9.99 0.66
N ASP A 83 -16.87 10.60 -0.32
CA ASP A 83 -17.12 10.34 -1.74
C ASP A 83 -16.65 8.95 -2.16
N ALA A 84 -15.51 8.50 -1.61
CA ALA A 84 -15.03 7.14 -1.83
C ALA A 84 -16.01 6.11 -1.25
N CYS A 85 -16.50 6.32 -0.03
CA CYS A 85 -17.46 5.42 0.62
C CYS A 85 -18.74 5.29 -0.21
N VAL A 86 -19.29 6.41 -0.69
CA VAL A 86 -20.47 6.42 -1.58
C VAL A 86 -20.17 5.72 -2.90
N SER A 87 -19.04 6.02 -3.53
CA SER A 87 -18.71 5.49 -4.86
C SER A 87 -18.45 3.97 -4.86
N TYR A 88 -17.87 3.44 -3.79
CA TYR A 88 -17.54 2.02 -3.66
C TYR A 88 -18.56 1.23 -2.84
N ASN A 89 -19.53 1.91 -2.22
CA ASN A 89 -20.51 1.33 -1.30
C ASN A 89 -19.84 0.53 -0.16
N VAL A 90 -18.79 1.09 0.44
CA VAL A 90 -18.07 0.51 1.60
C VAL A 90 -17.79 1.59 2.65
N LYS A 91 -17.42 1.17 3.86
CA LYS A 91 -17.05 2.10 4.93
C LYS A 91 -15.58 2.48 4.83
N LYS A 92 -15.21 3.65 5.37
CA LYS A 92 -13.83 4.14 5.44
C LYS A 92 -12.87 3.11 6.05
N GLN A 93 -13.30 2.42 7.11
CA GLN A 93 -12.50 1.39 7.78
C GLN A 93 -12.14 0.21 6.87
N GLU A 94 -12.96 -0.08 5.85
CA GLU A 94 -12.67 -1.12 4.86
C GLU A 94 -11.55 -0.70 3.90
N PHE A 95 -11.41 0.61 3.62
CA PHE A 95 -10.27 1.14 2.89
C PHE A 95 -9.00 1.10 3.76
N GLU A 96 -9.10 1.57 5.00
CA GLU A 96 -7.96 1.62 5.92
C GLU A 96 -7.42 0.23 6.27
N SER A 97 -8.28 -0.78 6.39
CA SER A 97 -7.88 -2.19 6.57
C SER A 97 -7.10 -2.74 5.36
N ARG A 98 -7.26 -2.12 4.19
CA ARG A 98 -6.59 -2.45 2.92
C ARG A 98 -5.44 -1.49 2.59
N ASN A 99 -4.95 -0.73 3.58
CA ASN A 99 -3.88 0.26 3.43
C ASN A 99 -4.19 1.37 2.43
N VAL A 100 -5.48 1.68 2.23
CA VAL A 100 -5.92 2.88 1.55
C VAL A 100 -6.26 3.91 2.63
N LEU A 101 -5.40 4.91 2.77
CA LEU A 101 -5.54 6.02 3.72
C LEU A 101 -5.99 7.28 2.98
N PHE A 102 -6.50 8.27 3.70
CA PHE A 102 -7.07 9.48 3.11
C PHE A 102 -6.24 10.69 3.51
N LEU A 103 -5.75 11.45 2.53
CA LEU A 103 -4.87 12.60 2.75
C LEU A 103 -5.57 13.74 3.52
N GLU A 104 -6.89 13.79 3.50
CA GLU A 104 -7.70 14.76 4.27
C GLU A 104 -7.67 14.50 5.78
N ASP A 105 -7.26 13.31 6.22
CA ASP A 105 -7.14 12.99 7.63
C ASP A 105 -5.87 13.63 8.20
N GLU A 106 -6.02 14.41 9.28
CA GLU A 106 -4.88 15.02 9.99
C GLU A 106 -3.88 13.96 10.48
N ASP A 107 -4.37 12.78 10.86
CA ASP A 107 -3.59 11.64 11.33
C ASP A 107 -3.18 10.67 10.19
N CYS A 108 -3.31 11.05 8.91
CA CYS A 108 -3.02 10.15 7.78
C CYS A 108 -1.60 9.55 7.83
N VAL A 109 -0.60 10.38 8.11
CA VAL A 109 0.81 9.94 8.18
C VAL A 109 1.02 9.06 9.41
N GLU A 110 0.43 9.41 10.55
CA GLU A 110 0.51 8.65 11.80
C GLU A 110 -0.12 7.26 11.65
N LYS A 111 -1.28 7.17 10.99
CA LYS A 111 -1.92 5.90 10.59
C LYS A 111 -1.03 5.05 9.70
N MET A 112 -0.29 5.66 8.77
CA MET A 112 0.65 4.94 7.93
C MET A 112 1.81 4.39 8.78
N MET A 113 2.44 5.24 9.59
CA MET A 113 3.60 4.85 10.40
C MET A 113 3.26 3.78 11.45
N SER A 114 2.10 3.87 12.09
CA SER A 114 1.61 2.87 13.06
C SER A 114 1.30 1.50 12.44
N LYS A 115 1.15 1.42 11.12
CA LYS A 115 1.00 0.14 10.40
C LYS A 115 2.34 -0.43 9.92
N LEU A 116 3.42 0.35 9.98
CA LEU A 116 4.77 -0.06 9.57
C LEU A 116 5.57 -0.65 10.74
N LEU A 117 5.46 -0.05 11.92
CA LEU A 117 6.20 -0.36 13.15
C LEU A 117 5.39 -1.29 14.06
#